data_AF-A0A541BAW9-F1
#
_entry.id   AF-A0A541BAW9-F1
#
_cell.length_a   1.000
_cell.length_b   1.000
_cell.length_c   1.000
_cell.angle_alpha   90.00
_cell.angle_beta   90.00
_cell.angle_gamma   90.00
#
_symmetry.space_group_name_H-M   'P 1'
#
loop_
_entity.id
_entity.type
_entity.pdbx_description
1 polymer ?
#
loop_
_entity_poly.entity_id
_entity_poly.type
_entity_poly.pdbx_seq_one_letter_code
_entity_poly.pdbx_strand_id
1 'polypeptide(L)'
;MSWLVLVVKLPSGPTIPSRHRVAVWRELRRIGALALSQGTWAVPDVPGFAAGVTRVVELVDRGEGEIVTLSANGRDDTDSSRLEAMFNAERAEEWGEFLADCGKFDTEIDKEIAKNKLTMAELEEEEHSLERLRRWHRDLKARDLFGADGAVRADRQLEHCTERLAEYTERVFAALHQL
;
A
#
# COMPACT_ATOMS: atom_id res chain seq x y z
N MET A 1 -11.04 19.01 -8.99
CA MET A 1 -9.89 18.15 -9.35
C MET A 1 -10.28 17.25 -10.52
N SER A 2 -9.40 16.99 -11.48
CA SER A 2 -9.64 16.05 -12.59
C SER A 2 -9.21 14.63 -12.25
N TRP A 3 -9.86 13.67 -12.89
CA TRP A 3 -9.69 12.24 -12.65
C TRP A 3 -9.48 11.49 -13.95
N LEU A 4 -8.70 10.42 -13.90
CA LEU A 4 -8.67 9.40 -14.95
C LEU A 4 -9.55 8.23 -14.51
N VAL A 5 -10.59 7.95 -15.30
CA VAL A 5 -11.46 6.78 -15.13
C VAL A 5 -10.99 5.70 -16.08
N LEU A 6 -10.64 4.53 -15.52
CA LEU A 6 -10.23 3.34 -16.26
C LEU A 6 -11.38 2.35 -16.28
N VAL A 7 -11.93 2.11 -17.47
CA VAL A 7 -12.93 1.05 -17.70
C VAL A 7 -12.20 -0.15 -18.28
N VAL A 8 -12.00 -1.17 -17.47
CA VAL A 8 -11.24 -2.37 -17.78
C VAL A 8 -12.18 -3.55 -18.00
N LYS A 9 -12.05 -4.19 -19.16
CA LYS A 9 -12.71 -5.45 -19.48
C LYS A 9 -11.64 -6.49 -19.77
N LEU A 10 -11.67 -7.60 -19.06
CA LEU A 10 -10.75 -8.70 -19.28
C LEU A 10 -11.55 -9.98 -19.55
N PRO A 11 -11.06 -10.87 -20.43
CA PRO A 11 -11.68 -12.15 -20.67
C PRO A 11 -11.89 -12.91 -19.35
N SER A 12 -13.12 -13.38 -19.14
CA SER A 12 -13.53 -14.14 -17.96
C SER A 12 -14.41 -15.31 -18.35
N GLY A 13 -14.07 -16.50 -17.85
CA GLY A 13 -14.79 -17.73 -18.11
C GLY A 13 -14.15 -18.91 -17.37
N PRO A 14 -14.84 -20.06 -17.25
CA PRO A 14 -14.39 -21.21 -16.47
C PRO A 14 -13.08 -21.82 -17.00
N THR A 15 -12.78 -21.61 -18.28
CA THR A 15 -11.57 -22.11 -18.95
C THR A 15 -10.48 -21.05 -19.14
N ILE A 16 -10.75 -19.78 -18.78
CA ILE A 16 -9.84 -18.66 -19.02
C ILE A 16 -9.03 -18.38 -17.74
N PRO A 17 -7.70 -18.55 -17.77
CA PRO A 17 -6.85 -18.36 -16.61
C PRO A 17 -6.99 -16.97 -16.00
N SER A 18 -7.13 -16.91 -14.67
CA SER A 18 -7.30 -15.65 -13.92
C SER A 18 -6.03 -14.80 -13.83
N ARG A 19 -4.86 -15.31 -14.26
CA ARG A 19 -3.55 -14.67 -14.07
C ARG A 19 -3.51 -13.20 -14.52
N HIS A 20 -4.08 -12.87 -15.68
CA HIS A 20 -4.05 -11.51 -16.21
C HIS A 20 -5.02 -10.60 -15.43
N ARG A 21 -6.21 -11.09 -15.08
CA ARG A 21 -7.15 -10.37 -14.21
C ARG A 21 -6.53 -10.05 -12.85
N VAL A 22 -5.86 -11.03 -12.26
CA VAL A 22 -5.17 -10.87 -10.97
C VAL A 22 -4.01 -9.88 -11.11
N ALA A 23 -3.23 -9.93 -12.19
CA ALA A 23 -2.13 -9.00 -12.40
C ALA A 23 -2.61 -7.54 -12.56
N VAL A 24 -3.66 -7.31 -13.36
CA VAL A 24 -4.27 -5.99 -13.53
C VAL A 24 -4.85 -5.49 -12.20
N TRP A 25 -5.59 -6.34 -11.48
CA TRP A 25 -6.14 -5.99 -10.17
C TRP A 25 -5.06 -5.63 -9.15
N ARG A 26 -3.95 -6.40 -9.11
CA ARG A 26 -2.80 -6.11 -8.24
C ARG A 26 -2.16 -4.78 -8.58
N GLU A 27 -2.00 -4.47 -9.86
CA GLU A 27 -1.41 -3.19 -10.29
C GLU A 27 -2.32 -2.01 -9.93
N LEU A 28 -3.64 -2.12 -10.16
CA LEU A 28 -4.63 -1.10 -9.78
C LEU A 28 -4.62 -0.83 -8.27
N ARG A 29 -4.56 -1.90 -7.46
CA ARG A 29 -4.41 -1.77 -6.01
C ARG A 29 -3.09 -1.11 -5.63
N ARG A 30 -1.99 -1.53 -6.25
CA ARG A 30 -0.64 -1.00 -5.97
C ARG A 30 -0.54 0.49 -6.25
N ILE A 31 -1.15 0.98 -7.33
CA ILE A 31 -1.14 2.42 -7.65
C ILE A 31 -2.11 3.23 -6.79
N GLY A 32 -2.97 2.58 -5.99
CA GLY A 32 -3.97 3.26 -5.15
C GLY A 32 -5.24 3.67 -5.89
N ALA A 33 -5.59 2.98 -6.97
CA ALA A 33 -6.81 3.28 -7.73
C ALA A 33 -8.06 3.01 -6.88
N LEU A 34 -9.00 3.96 -6.91
CA LEU A 34 -10.31 3.85 -6.28
C LEU A 34 -11.21 2.97 -7.16
N ALA A 35 -11.80 1.94 -6.58
CA ALA A 35 -12.80 1.12 -7.27
C ALA A 35 -14.17 1.83 -7.26
N LEU A 36 -14.70 2.19 -8.43
CA LEU A 36 -16.03 2.79 -8.56
C LEU A 36 -17.12 1.74 -8.78
N SER A 37 -16.80 0.69 -9.53
CA SER A 37 -17.67 -0.46 -9.78
C SER A 37 -16.85 -1.63 -10.32
N GLN A 38 -17.49 -2.76 -10.64
CA GLN A 38 -16.82 -3.89 -11.27
C GLN A 38 -16.17 -3.46 -12.59
N GLY A 39 -14.84 -3.55 -12.66
CA GLY A 39 -14.06 -3.16 -13.83
C GLY A 39 -13.90 -1.65 -14.03
N THR A 40 -14.46 -0.80 -13.16
CA THR A 40 -14.31 0.66 -13.28
C THR A 40 -13.52 1.21 -12.12
N TRP A 41 -12.42 1.88 -12.43
CA TRP A 41 -11.47 2.42 -11.46
C TRP A 41 -11.22 3.89 -11.72
N ALA A 42 -10.81 4.62 -10.70
CA ALA A 42 -10.47 6.03 -10.81
C ALA A 42 -9.14 6.33 -10.09
N VAL A 43 -8.34 7.20 -10.69
CA VAL A 43 -7.18 7.82 -10.05
C VAL A 43 -7.22 9.33 -10.28
N PRO A 44 -6.68 10.13 -9.36
CA PRO A 44 -6.50 11.56 -9.62
C PRO A 44 -5.61 11.76 -10.85
N ASP A 45 -5.98 12.70 -11.73
CA ASP A 45 -5.23 13.01 -12.94
C ASP A 45 -4.03 13.91 -12.62
N VAL A 46 -3.03 13.31 -11.98
CA VAL A 46 -1.77 13.95 -11.61
C VAL A 46 -0.57 13.12 -12.07
N PRO A 47 0.60 13.72 -12.33
CA PRO A 47 1.76 13.01 -12.88
C PRO A 47 2.20 11.77 -12.07
N GLY A 48 1.97 11.75 -10.76
CA GLY A 48 2.31 10.62 -9.89
C GLY A 48 1.63 9.29 -10.29
N PHE A 49 0.47 9.32 -10.94
CA PHE A 49 -0.26 8.12 -11.34
C PHE A 49 0.03 7.68 -12.78
N ALA A 50 0.63 8.54 -13.62
CA ALA A 50 0.78 8.31 -15.04
C ALA A 50 1.50 6.99 -15.37
N ALA A 51 2.66 6.74 -14.75
CA ALA A 51 3.41 5.51 -14.96
C ALA A 51 2.65 4.25 -14.50
N GLY A 52 1.82 4.38 -13.46
CA GLY A 52 0.93 3.33 -12.98
C GLY A 52 -0.17 3.00 -13.99
N VAL A 53 -0.83 4.03 -14.50
CA VAL A 53 -1.87 3.90 -15.55
C VAL A 53 -1.30 3.24 -16.80
N THR A 54 -0.10 3.65 -17.27
CA THR A 54 0.58 3.01 -18.41
C THR A 54 0.78 1.52 -18.20
N ARG A 55 1.27 1.10 -17.01
CA ARG A 55 1.45 -0.32 -16.69
C ARG A 55 0.14 -1.09 -16.65
N VAL A 56 -0.94 -0.49 -16.16
CA VAL A 56 -2.28 -1.10 -16.20
C VAL A 56 -2.70 -1.36 -17.65
N VAL A 57 -2.55 -0.38 -18.54
CA VAL A 57 -2.87 -0.51 -19.96
C VAL A 57 -2.09 -1.68 -20.58
N GLU A 58 -0.77 -1.71 -20.39
CA GLU A 58 0.07 -2.80 -20.90
C GLU A 58 -0.33 -4.18 -20.35
N LEU A 59 -0.72 -4.27 -19.08
CA LEU A 59 -1.19 -5.51 -18.48
C LEU A 59 -2.52 -5.98 -19.07
N VAL A 60 -3.42 -5.05 -19.38
CA VAL A 60 -4.70 -5.35 -20.04
C VAL A 60 -4.47 -5.84 -21.45
N ASP A 61 -3.62 -5.18 -22.24
CA ASP A 61 -3.28 -5.58 -23.61
C ASP A 61 -2.65 -6.98 -23.65
N ARG A 62 -1.71 -7.27 -22.74
CA ARG A 62 -1.13 -8.62 -22.60
C ARG A 62 -2.16 -9.68 -22.23
N GLY A 63 -3.24 -9.28 -21.58
CA GLY A 63 -4.35 -10.14 -21.20
C GLY A 63 -5.42 -10.31 -22.27
N GLU A 64 -5.22 -9.76 -23.48
CA GLU A 64 -6.22 -9.68 -24.55
C GLU A 64 -7.53 -9.04 -24.07
N GLY A 65 -7.41 -8.07 -23.15
CA GLY A 65 -8.53 -7.27 -22.66
C GLY A 65 -8.71 -5.97 -23.43
N GLU A 66 -9.70 -5.21 -22.98
CA GLU A 66 -9.98 -3.86 -23.45
C GLU A 66 -9.88 -2.90 -22.27
N ILE A 67 -9.27 -1.74 -22.49
CA ILE A 67 -9.27 -0.65 -21.54
C ILE A 67 -9.64 0.65 -22.24
N VAL A 68 -10.52 1.42 -21.61
CA VAL A 68 -10.82 2.80 -21.99
C VAL A 68 -10.42 3.71 -20.85
N THR A 69 -9.57 4.69 -21.12
CA THR A 69 -9.20 5.74 -20.17
C THR A 69 -9.93 7.02 -20.54
N LEU A 70 -10.66 7.59 -19.58
CA LEU A 70 -11.46 8.80 -19.75
C LEU A 70 -10.96 9.87 -18.77
N SER A 71 -10.80 11.09 -19.24
CA SER A 71 -10.70 12.25 -18.35
C SER A 71 -12.10 12.61 -17.85
N ALA A 72 -12.26 12.70 -16.53
CA ALA A 72 -13.54 12.96 -15.89
C ALA A 72 -13.39 14.02 -14.78
N ASN A 73 -14.50 14.68 -14.48
CA ASN A 73 -14.69 15.53 -13.31
C ASN A 73 -16.02 15.13 -12.65
N GLY A 74 -16.22 15.51 -11.39
CA GLY A 74 -17.57 15.46 -10.81
C GLY A 74 -18.54 16.29 -11.65
N ARG A 75 -19.79 15.85 -11.76
CA ARG A 75 -20.82 16.58 -12.51
C ARG A 75 -21.07 17.97 -11.91
N ASP A 76 -20.99 18.04 -10.60
CA ASP A 76 -21.07 19.24 -9.78
C ASP A 76 -20.10 19.12 -8.58
N ASP A 77 -20.13 20.11 -7.69
CA ASP A 77 -19.29 20.14 -6.49
C ASP A 77 -19.61 19.01 -5.51
N THR A 78 -20.86 18.51 -5.52
CA THR A 78 -21.29 17.40 -4.66
C THR A 78 -20.64 16.10 -5.11
N ASP A 79 -20.70 15.81 -6.40
CA ASP A 79 -20.06 14.64 -6.99
C ASP A 79 -18.53 14.71 -6.88
N SER A 80 -17.94 15.90 -7.07
CA SER A 80 -16.50 16.10 -6.90
C SER A 80 -16.06 15.80 -5.47
N SER A 81 -16.76 16.37 -4.48
CA SER A 81 -16.47 16.13 -3.05
C SER A 81 -16.68 14.67 -2.67
N ARG A 82 -17.70 14.01 -3.23
CA ARG A 82 -17.97 12.59 -2.98
C ARG A 82 -16.83 11.69 -3.48
N LEU A 83 -16.31 11.97 -4.67
CA LEU A 83 -15.22 11.18 -5.25
C LEU A 83 -13.91 11.33 -4.46
N GLU A 84 -13.60 12.55 -4.03
CA GLU A 84 -12.47 12.83 -3.12
C GLU A 84 -12.65 12.11 -1.77
N ALA A 85 -13.85 12.17 -1.18
CA ALA A 85 -14.15 11.49 0.08
C ALA A 85 -14.00 9.96 -0.02
N MET A 86 -14.46 9.36 -1.12
CA MET A 86 -14.29 7.92 -1.37
C MET A 86 -12.81 7.54 -1.49
N PHE A 87 -12.02 8.35 -2.20
CA PHE A 87 -10.58 8.12 -2.32
C PHE A 87 -9.87 8.21 -0.97
N ASN A 88 -10.19 9.23 -0.18
CA ASN A 88 -9.62 9.43 1.15
C ASN A 88 -10.01 8.33 2.13
N ALA A 89 -11.24 7.79 2.04
CA ALA A 89 -11.68 6.68 2.86
C ALA A 89 -10.83 5.41 2.62
N GLU A 90 -10.54 5.06 1.37
CA GLU A 90 -9.65 3.92 1.04
C GLU A 90 -8.22 4.17 1.56
N ARG A 91 -7.69 5.41 1.44
CA ARG A 91 -6.36 5.75 2.01
C ARG A 91 -6.35 5.62 3.52
N ALA A 92 -7.42 6.04 4.20
CA ALA A 92 -7.53 5.94 5.64
C ALA A 92 -7.58 4.48 6.11
N GLU A 93 -8.27 3.60 5.39
CA GLU A 93 -8.28 2.15 5.67
C GLU A 93 -6.88 1.55 5.51
N GLU A 94 -6.19 1.85 4.41
CA GLU A 94 -4.82 1.36 4.18
C GLU A 94 -3.83 1.85 5.26
N TRP A 95 -3.95 3.11 5.71
CA TRP A 95 -3.17 3.60 6.84
C TRP A 95 -3.53 2.89 8.15
N GLY A 96 -4.79 2.53 8.35
CA GLY A 96 -5.23 1.72 9.48
C GLY A 96 -4.60 0.32 9.49
N GLU A 97 -4.53 -0.33 8.33
CA GLU A 97 -3.84 -1.62 8.16
C GLU A 97 -2.34 -1.49 8.46
N PHE A 98 -1.70 -0.43 7.96
CA PHE A 98 -0.28 -0.15 8.24
C PHE A 98 -0.01 0.00 9.74
N LEU A 99 -0.82 0.81 10.43
CA LEU A 99 -0.71 1.01 11.87
C LEU A 99 -0.91 -0.30 12.65
N ALA A 100 -1.84 -1.14 12.21
CA ALA A 100 -2.04 -2.46 12.81
C ALA A 100 -0.82 -3.38 12.62
N ASP A 101 -0.15 -3.31 11.47
CA ASP A 101 1.05 -4.11 11.20
C ASP A 101 2.27 -3.61 11.99
N CYS A 102 2.41 -2.30 12.18
CA CYS A 102 3.38 -1.75 13.15
C CYS A 102 3.14 -2.28 14.57
N GLY A 103 1.87 -2.36 15.02
CA GLY A 103 1.55 -2.94 16.32
C GLY A 103 1.90 -4.43 16.44
N LYS A 104 1.79 -5.20 15.35
CA LYS A 104 2.26 -6.59 15.31
C LYS A 104 3.78 -6.67 15.42
N PHE A 105 4.52 -5.78 14.74
CA PHE A 105 5.97 -5.69 14.84
C PHE A 105 6.40 -5.43 16.30
N ASP A 106 5.80 -4.45 16.97
CA ASP A 106 6.10 -4.17 18.39
C ASP A 106 5.87 -5.39 19.28
N THR A 107 4.76 -6.09 19.04
CA THR A 107 4.39 -7.32 19.76
C THR A 107 5.38 -8.46 19.50
N GLU A 108 5.96 -8.55 18.31
CA GLU A 108 6.94 -9.59 17.98
C GLU A 108 8.28 -9.31 18.68
N ILE A 109 8.78 -8.07 18.63
CA ILE A 109 9.97 -7.65 19.38
C ILE A 109 9.81 -7.96 20.88
N ASP A 110 8.64 -7.67 21.47
CA ASP A 110 8.36 -7.98 22.88
C ASP A 110 8.42 -9.48 23.17
N LYS A 111 7.90 -10.33 22.29
CA LYS A 111 7.98 -11.79 22.46
C LYS A 111 9.42 -12.29 22.40
N GLU A 112 10.21 -11.78 21.47
CA GLU A 112 11.60 -12.20 21.26
C GLU A 112 12.47 -11.81 22.46
N ILE A 113 12.27 -10.60 22.99
CA ILE A 113 12.86 -10.15 24.26
C ILE A 113 12.42 -11.06 25.42
N ALA A 114 11.11 -11.34 25.55
CA ALA A 114 10.58 -12.14 26.65
C ALA A 114 11.09 -13.60 26.63
N LYS A 115 11.34 -14.16 25.45
CA LYS A 115 11.92 -15.49 25.26
C LYS A 115 13.46 -15.50 25.34
N ASN A 116 14.09 -14.33 25.56
CA ASN A 116 15.53 -14.14 25.54
C ASN A 116 16.21 -14.66 24.27
N LYS A 117 15.53 -14.53 23.13
CA LYS A 117 16.05 -14.97 21.83
C LYS A 117 16.93 -13.89 21.17
N LEU A 118 17.92 -13.43 21.92
CA LEU A 118 18.82 -12.35 21.50
C LEU A 118 19.92 -12.88 20.56
N THR A 119 19.54 -13.26 19.35
CA THR A 119 20.45 -13.84 18.34
C THR A 119 20.54 -12.99 17.09
N MET A 120 21.63 -13.14 16.32
CA MET A 120 21.81 -12.41 15.06
C MET A 120 20.75 -12.78 14.02
N ALA A 121 20.32 -14.04 13.98
CA ALA A 121 19.32 -14.50 13.02
C ALA A 121 17.95 -13.83 13.26
N GLU A 122 17.54 -13.72 14.53
CA GLU A 122 16.28 -13.03 14.89
C GLU A 122 16.41 -11.52 14.63
N LEU A 123 17.58 -10.91 14.89
CA LEU A 123 17.83 -9.51 14.53
C LEU A 123 17.69 -9.25 13.02
N GLU A 124 18.29 -10.09 12.18
CA GLU A 124 18.18 -9.98 10.72
C GLU A 124 16.72 -10.10 10.27
N GLU A 125 15.93 -11.01 10.84
CA GLU A 125 14.50 -11.16 10.52
C GLU A 125 13.70 -9.89 10.85
N GLU A 126 13.99 -9.25 11.98
CA GLU A 126 13.32 -8.01 12.39
C GLU A 126 13.76 -6.79 11.56
N GLU A 127 15.03 -6.73 11.15
CA GLU A 127 15.51 -5.74 10.17
C GLU A 127 14.78 -5.86 8.83
N HIS A 128 14.59 -7.08 8.35
CA HIS A 128 13.81 -7.35 7.14
C HIS A 128 12.34 -6.94 7.29
N SER A 129 11.74 -7.21 8.45
CA SER A 129 10.37 -6.79 8.77
C SER A 129 10.23 -5.27 8.79
N LEU A 130 11.16 -4.55 9.42
CA LEU A 130 11.15 -3.09 9.43
C LEU A 130 11.33 -2.48 8.04
N GLU A 131 12.23 -3.04 7.19
CA GLU A 131 12.39 -2.53 5.82
C GLU A 131 11.12 -2.76 4.98
N ARG A 132 10.37 -3.84 5.23
CA ARG A 132 9.06 -4.04 4.61
C ARG A 132 8.07 -2.95 5.02
N LEU A 133 8.00 -2.59 6.30
CA LEU A 133 7.17 -1.49 6.78
C LEU A 133 7.59 -0.15 6.16
N ARG A 134 8.90 0.15 6.11
CA ARG A 134 9.43 1.38 5.48
C ARG A 134 9.04 1.48 4.01
N ARG A 135 9.16 0.38 3.26
CA ARG A 135 8.76 0.36 1.85
C ARG A 135 7.26 0.58 1.69
N TRP A 136 6.45 -0.12 2.47
CA TRP A 136 5.00 0.02 2.41
C TRP A 136 4.54 1.44 2.77
N HIS A 137 5.13 2.04 3.80
CA HIS A 137 4.89 3.42 4.18
C HIS A 137 5.19 4.40 3.03
N ARG A 138 6.35 4.27 2.37
CA ARG A 138 6.71 5.11 1.21
C ARG A 138 5.69 4.94 0.07
N ASP A 139 5.28 3.71 -0.21
CA ASP A 139 4.30 3.41 -1.26
C ASP A 139 2.92 3.99 -0.92
N LEU A 140 2.48 3.97 0.34
CA LEU A 140 1.25 4.61 0.81
C LEU A 140 1.31 6.14 0.70
N LYS A 141 2.40 6.74 1.19
CA LYS A 141 2.61 8.19 1.17
C LYS A 141 2.64 8.75 -0.26
N ALA A 142 3.17 8.00 -1.22
CA ALA A 142 3.22 8.40 -2.63
C ALA A 142 1.83 8.51 -3.30
N ARG A 143 0.83 7.80 -2.79
CA ARG A 143 -0.55 7.78 -3.32
C ARG A 143 -1.57 8.51 -2.46
N ASP A 144 -1.18 8.98 -1.28
CA ASP A 144 -1.99 9.84 -0.43
C ASP A 144 -1.84 11.32 -0.84
N LEU A 145 -2.70 11.75 -1.77
CA LEU A 145 -2.64 13.12 -2.31
C LEU A 145 -3.27 14.18 -1.41
N PHE A 146 -4.22 13.78 -0.55
CA PHE A 146 -5.01 14.72 0.24
C PHE A 146 -4.55 14.80 1.69
N GLY A 147 -3.57 13.98 2.08
CA GLY A 147 -3.01 13.97 3.42
C GLY A 147 -4.03 13.47 4.43
N ALA A 148 -4.40 12.19 4.33
CA ALA A 148 -5.28 11.57 5.30
C ALA A 148 -4.66 11.68 6.71
N ASP A 149 -5.49 11.90 7.74
CA ASP A 149 -5.07 12.00 9.15
C ASP A 149 -4.20 10.81 9.62
N GLY A 150 -4.31 9.66 8.93
CA GLY A 150 -3.52 8.47 9.17
C GLY A 150 -2.01 8.65 8.88
N ALA A 151 -1.63 9.50 7.92
CA ALA A 151 -0.23 9.62 7.49
C ALA A 151 0.70 10.13 8.61
N VAL A 152 0.26 11.14 9.37
CA VAL A 152 1.06 11.69 10.48
C VAL A 152 1.21 10.68 11.62
N ARG A 153 0.15 9.90 11.89
CA ARG A 153 0.21 8.83 12.89
C ARG A 153 1.14 7.70 12.43
N ALA A 154 1.07 7.34 11.15
CA ALA A 154 1.92 6.33 10.54
C ALA A 154 3.41 6.73 10.54
N ASP A 155 3.73 7.99 10.23
CA ASP A 155 5.09 8.52 10.31
C ASP A 155 5.66 8.31 11.74
N ARG A 156 4.91 8.74 12.77
CA ARG A 156 5.32 8.57 14.19
C ARG A 156 5.45 7.11 14.61
N GLN A 157 4.53 6.26 14.16
CA GLN A 157 4.57 4.84 14.50
C GLN A 157 5.76 4.14 13.84
N LEU A 158 6.12 4.52 12.61
CA LEU A 158 7.29 3.97 11.92
C LEU A 158 8.62 4.41 12.58
N GLU A 159 8.68 5.66 13.05
CA GLU A 159 9.79 6.15 13.89
C GLU A 159 9.90 5.31 15.16
N HIS A 160 8.79 5.08 15.86
CA HIS A 160 8.76 4.20 17.04
C HIS A 160 9.26 2.79 16.75
N CYS A 161 8.79 2.13 15.70
CA CYS A 161 9.27 0.79 15.33
C CYS A 161 10.78 0.79 15.00
N THR A 162 11.31 1.89 14.44
CA THR A 162 12.75 2.04 14.20
C THR A 162 13.54 2.13 15.51
N GLU A 163 13.06 2.91 16.47
CA GLU A 163 13.69 3.01 17.80
C GLU A 163 13.65 1.67 18.54
N ARG A 164 12.52 0.97 18.48
CA ARG A 164 12.34 -0.38 19.05
C ARG A 164 13.36 -1.38 18.52
N LEU A 165 13.60 -1.37 17.21
CA LEU A 165 14.61 -2.24 16.61
C LEU A 165 16.03 -1.87 17.06
N ALA A 166 16.32 -0.57 17.19
CA ALA A 166 17.62 -0.11 17.68
C ALA A 166 17.89 -0.59 19.11
N GLU A 167 16.90 -0.49 20.00
CA GLU A 167 16.99 -1.03 21.36
C GLU A 167 17.19 -2.55 21.37
N TYR A 168 16.46 -3.27 20.51
CA TYR A 168 16.62 -4.72 20.38
C TYR A 168 18.02 -5.09 19.90
N THR A 169 18.54 -4.35 18.93
CA THR A 169 19.91 -4.49 18.39
C THR A 169 20.97 -4.34 19.47
N GLU A 170 20.86 -3.30 20.30
CA GLU A 170 21.77 -3.09 21.43
C GLU A 170 21.76 -4.26 22.42
N ARG A 171 20.59 -4.83 22.71
CA ARG A 171 20.45 -6.01 23.59
C ARG A 171 21.08 -7.25 22.98
N VAL A 172 20.89 -7.50 21.68
CA VAL A 172 21.52 -8.61 20.96
C VAL A 172 23.05 -8.50 21.02
N PHE A 173 23.60 -7.32 20.74
CA PHE A 173 25.04 -7.11 20.85
C PHE A 173 25.56 -7.26 22.28
N ALA A 174 24.84 -6.77 23.28
CA ALA A 174 25.23 -6.94 24.68
C ALA A 174 25.26 -8.43 25.09
N ALA A 175 24.27 -9.21 24.65
CA ALA A 175 24.22 -10.65 24.90
C ALA A 175 25.37 -11.41 24.23
N LEU A 176 25.74 -11.03 23.00
CA LEU A 176 26.85 -11.63 22.26
C LEU A 176 28.23 -11.33 22.87
N HIS A 177 28.42 -10.16 23.49
CA HIS A 177 29.68 -9.80 24.18
C HIS A 177 29.82 -10.45 25.57
N GLN A 178 28.75 -11.01 26.12
CA GLN A 178 28.76 -11.73 27.41
C GLN A 178 28.98 -13.25 27.26
N LEU A 179 29.02 -13.75 26.02
CA LEU A 179 29.37 -15.13 25.65
C LEU A 179 30.87 -15.25 25.36
#